data_AF-A0A6L5Z7F5-F1
#
_entry.id   AF-A0A6L5Z7F5-F1
#
_cell.length_a   1.000
_cell.length_b   1.000
_cell.length_c   1.000
_cell.angle_alpha   90.00
_cell.angle_beta   90.00
_cell.angle_gamma   90.00
#
_symmetry.space_group_name_H-M   'P 1'
#
loop_
_entity.id
_entity.type
_entity.pdbx_description
1 polymer ?
#
loop_
_entity_poly.entity_id
_entity_poly.type
_entity_poly.pdbx_seq_one_letter_code
_entity_poly.pdbx_strand_id
1 'polypeptide(L)'
;MQVLDQGTATARKEHQCYDCYRTIAKGTVYSYCKTVDMGRAATCRSHVDCHEAAMAEVRRGTAFDVYDGVPPLKDMLGDSGQFQVEVDLLRGHFPHVATRLELGEQLSEIRWQDKLRERRFASSRSTQKQGEKSSCPTTSTN
;
A
#
# COMPACT_ATOMS: atom_id res chain seq x y z
N MET A 1 14.77 -14.67 -11.87
CA MET A 1 14.91 -14.61 -10.41
C MET A 1 15.49 -15.90 -9.81
N GLN A 2 16.55 -15.81 -9.01
CA GLN A 2 17.14 -16.92 -8.22
C GLN A 2 16.99 -16.64 -6.72
N VAL A 3 16.53 -17.62 -5.92
CA VAL A 3 16.49 -17.51 -4.45
C VAL A 3 17.86 -17.85 -3.89
N LEU A 4 18.42 -16.95 -3.06
CA LEU A 4 19.70 -17.14 -2.38
C LEU A 4 19.55 -17.74 -0.99
N ASP A 5 18.53 -17.29 -0.25
CA ASP A 5 18.34 -17.60 1.17
C ASP A 5 16.92 -17.20 1.57
N GLN A 6 16.27 -17.98 2.43
CA GLN A 6 14.92 -17.72 2.93
C GLN A 6 14.74 -18.32 4.31
N GLY A 7 13.90 -17.69 5.14
CA GLY A 7 13.63 -18.19 6.48
C GLY A 7 12.97 -17.14 7.36
N THR A 8 13.08 -17.32 8.68
CA THR A 8 12.54 -16.37 9.67
C THR A 8 13.66 -15.68 10.43
N ALA A 9 13.47 -14.40 10.77
CA ALA A 9 14.41 -13.64 11.58
C ALA A 9 13.67 -12.68 12.52
N THR A 10 14.36 -12.18 13.55
CA THR A 10 13.82 -11.16 14.45
C THR A 10 14.22 -9.75 13.99
N ALA A 11 13.25 -8.85 13.90
CA ALA A 11 13.43 -7.49 13.42
C ALA A 11 14.31 -6.67 14.38
N ARG A 12 15.53 -6.30 13.96
CA ARG A 12 16.41 -5.42 14.77
C ARG A 12 16.02 -3.94 14.69
N LYS A 13 15.29 -3.56 13.65
CA LYS A 13 14.69 -2.25 13.41
C LYS A 13 13.34 -2.44 12.73
N GLU A 14 12.55 -1.38 12.61
CA GLU A 14 11.31 -1.43 11.87
C GLU A 14 11.56 -1.72 10.38
N HIS A 15 10.67 -2.51 9.79
CA HIS A 15 10.68 -2.84 8.37
C HIS A 15 9.29 -2.63 7.79
N GLN A 16 9.21 -2.46 6.48
CA GLN A 16 7.94 -2.57 5.78
C GLN A 16 7.72 -4.03 5.37
N CYS A 17 6.53 -4.55 5.64
CA CYS A 17 6.08 -5.83 5.12
C CYS A 17 5.89 -5.71 3.61
N TYR A 18 6.46 -6.65 2.86
CA TYR A 18 6.30 -6.74 1.41
C TYR A 18 4.84 -7.01 1.05
N ASP A 19 4.22 -7.98 1.71
CA ASP A 19 2.87 -8.46 1.34
C ASP A 19 1.70 -7.51 1.64
N CYS A 20 1.72 -6.82 2.78
CA CYS A 20 0.62 -5.93 3.20
C CYS A 20 1.01 -4.45 3.32
N TYR A 21 2.28 -4.13 3.04
CA TYR A 21 2.87 -2.77 3.15
C TYR A 21 2.82 -2.13 4.54
N ARG A 22 2.37 -2.85 5.57
CA ARG A 22 2.34 -2.38 6.96
C ARG A 22 3.68 -2.60 7.65
N THR A 23 3.92 -1.82 8.70
CA THR A 23 5.14 -1.89 9.49
C THR A 23 5.24 -3.21 10.25
N ILE A 24 6.39 -3.86 10.12
CA ILE A 24 6.87 -4.92 11.00
C ILE A 24 7.64 -4.23 12.13
N ALA A 25 7.11 -4.29 13.34
CA ALA A 25 7.71 -3.62 14.50
C ALA A 25 9.06 -4.25 14.89
N LYS A 26 9.96 -3.44 15.46
CA LYS A 26 11.21 -3.94 16.06
C LYS A 26 10.89 -5.02 17.12
N GLY A 27 11.68 -6.09 17.14
CA GLY A 27 11.49 -7.25 18.02
C GLY A 27 10.54 -8.31 17.48
N THR A 28 9.82 -8.04 16.39
CA THR A 28 8.87 -8.99 15.79
C THR A 28 9.60 -10.03 14.95
N VAL A 29 9.15 -11.29 15.00
CA VAL A 29 9.61 -12.34 14.07
C VAL A 29 8.95 -12.14 12.71
N TYR A 30 9.74 -12.15 11.65
CA TYR A 30 9.29 -11.94 10.28
C TYR A 30 9.90 -12.96 9.33
N SER A 31 9.20 -13.25 8.23
CA SER A 31 9.70 -14.06 7.12
C SER A 31 10.54 -13.20 6.19
N TYR A 32 11.65 -13.74 5.68
CA TYR A 32 12.47 -13.08 4.68
C TYR A 32 12.76 -14.02 3.51
N CYS A 33 12.91 -13.41 2.33
CA CYS A 33 13.41 -14.07 1.14
C CYS A 33 14.44 -13.15 0.48
N LYS A 34 15.64 -13.67 0.22
CA LYS A 34 16.71 -13.00 -0.50
C LYS A 34 16.74 -13.55 -1.92
N THR A 35 16.62 -12.67 -2.89
CA THR A 35 16.60 -13.04 -4.31
C THR A 35 17.66 -12.26 -5.07
N VAL A 36 18.12 -12.82 -6.18
CA VAL A 36 18.88 -12.10 -7.21
C VAL A 36 18.05 -12.05 -8.46
N ASP A 37 17.90 -10.85 -8.99
CA ASP A 37 17.30 -10.63 -10.28
C ASP A 37 18.15 -9.65 -11.11
N MET A 38 18.46 -10.03 -12.35
CA MET A 38 19.34 -9.29 -13.26
C MET A 38 20.65 -8.79 -12.61
N GLY A 39 21.27 -9.64 -11.77
CA GLY A 39 22.51 -9.33 -11.05
C GLY A 39 22.34 -8.42 -9.83
N ARG A 40 21.12 -8.05 -9.45
CA ARG A 40 20.82 -7.24 -8.26
C ARG A 40 20.22 -8.10 -7.16
N ALA A 41 20.85 -8.08 -5.99
CA ALA A 41 20.31 -8.75 -4.81
C ALA A 41 19.23 -7.89 -4.13
N ALA A 42 18.08 -8.50 -3.82
CA ALA A 42 17.00 -7.90 -3.08
C ALA A 42 16.66 -8.75 -1.84
N THR A 43 16.02 -8.14 -0.85
CA THR A 43 15.50 -8.87 0.32
C THR A 43 14.09 -8.42 0.62
N CYS A 44 13.13 -9.30 0.37
CA CYS A 44 11.74 -9.12 0.77
C CYS A 44 11.60 -9.55 2.23
N ARG A 45 10.77 -8.80 2.98
CA ARG A 45 10.50 -9.05 4.40
C ARG A 45 9.00 -8.99 4.59
N SER A 46 8.42 -9.97 5.25
CA SER A 46 6.98 -10.05 5.44
C SER A 46 6.65 -10.49 6.85
N HIS A 47 5.49 -10.08 7.36
CA HIS A 47 4.92 -10.78 8.51
C HIS A 47 4.77 -12.27 8.16
N VAL A 48 4.99 -13.16 9.14
CA VAL A 48 4.97 -14.61 8.91
C VAL A 48 3.61 -15.05 8.33
N ASP A 49 2.53 -14.59 8.96
CA ASP A 49 1.15 -14.85 8.53
C ASP A 49 0.84 -14.23 7.15
N CYS A 50 1.34 -13.03 6.85
CA CYS A 50 1.16 -12.43 5.52
C CYS A 50 1.87 -13.24 4.43
N HIS A 51 3.07 -13.75 4.71
CA HIS A 51 3.80 -14.57 3.75
C HIS A 51 3.11 -15.92 3.51
N GLU A 52 2.60 -16.55 4.57
CA GLU A 52 1.83 -17.79 4.47
C GLU A 52 0.55 -17.58 3.65
N ALA A 53 -0.17 -16.49 3.88
CA ALA A 53 -1.35 -16.12 3.10
C ALA A 53 -0.99 -15.88 1.61
N ALA A 54 0.10 -15.17 1.33
CA ALA A 54 0.59 -14.96 -0.04
C ALA A 54 0.86 -16.29 -0.75
N MET A 55 1.56 -17.21 -0.09
CA MET A 55 1.86 -18.53 -0.66
C MET A 55 0.61 -19.40 -0.81
N ALA A 56 -0.41 -19.22 0.04
CA ALA A 56 -1.69 -19.90 -0.11
C ALA A 56 -2.42 -19.43 -1.39
N GLU A 57 -2.43 -18.13 -1.67
CA GLU A 57 -3.02 -17.58 -2.90
C GLU A 57 -2.25 -18.01 -4.16
N VAL A 58 -0.92 -18.00 -4.13
CA VAL A 58 -0.10 -18.55 -5.23
C VAL A 58 -0.48 -20.01 -5.53
N ARG A 59 -0.68 -20.84 -4.49
CA ARG A 59 -1.08 -22.25 -4.66
C ARG A 59 -2.51 -22.41 -5.16
N ARG A 60 -3.38 -21.42 -4.98
CA ARG A 60 -4.75 -21.40 -5.53
C ARG A 60 -4.77 -21.11 -7.04
N GLY A 61 -3.63 -20.77 -7.63
CA GLY A 61 -3.49 -20.63 -9.07
C GLY A 61 -3.61 -19.18 -9.56
N THR A 62 -3.34 -18.20 -8.70
CA THR A 62 -3.21 -16.79 -9.13
C THR A 62 -2.16 -16.71 -10.24
N ALA A 63 -2.57 -16.29 -11.42
CA ALA A 63 -1.68 -16.16 -12.58
C ALA A 63 -0.87 -14.86 -12.44
N PHE A 64 0.45 -14.99 -12.38
CA PHE A 64 1.38 -13.86 -12.42
C PHE A 64 2.53 -14.17 -13.39
N ASP A 65 3.19 -13.12 -13.89
CA ASP A 65 4.36 -13.29 -14.73
C ASP A 65 5.50 -13.90 -13.91
N VAL A 66 5.91 -15.10 -14.29
CA VAL A 66 7.01 -15.85 -13.68
C VAL A 66 8.36 -15.14 -13.78
N TYR A 67 8.51 -14.20 -14.71
CA TYR A 67 9.73 -13.40 -14.85
C TYR A 67 9.81 -12.26 -13.83
N ASP A 68 8.68 -11.67 -13.45
CA ASP A 68 8.60 -10.56 -12.47
C ASP A 68 8.58 -11.03 -11.01
N GLY A 69 8.34 -12.33 -10.80
CA GLY A 69 8.28 -12.95 -9.48
C GLY A 69 6.87 -12.90 -8.87
N VAL A 70 6.76 -13.35 -7.62
CA VAL A 70 5.46 -13.36 -6.92
C VAL A 70 5.15 -11.94 -6.45
N PRO A 71 4.05 -11.31 -6.91
CA PRO A 71 3.67 -10.00 -6.45
C PRO A 71 3.26 -10.01 -4.96
N PRO A 72 3.31 -8.86 -4.27
CA PRO A 72 2.81 -8.72 -2.91
C PRO A 72 1.37 -9.22 -2.76
N LEU A 73 1.03 -9.83 -1.61
CA LEU A 73 -0.34 -10.29 -1.35
C LEU A 73 -1.39 -9.22 -1.63
N LYS A 74 -1.18 -7.99 -1.18
CA LYS A 74 -2.14 -6.90 -1.41
C LYS A 74 -2.39 -6.67 -2.90
N ASP A 75 -1.38 -6.84 -3.75
CA ASP A 75 -1.47 -6.60 -5.18
C ASP A 75 -2.01 -7.83 -5.93
N MET A 76 -2.00 -9.00 -5.30
CA MET A 76 -2.68 -10.20 -5.79
C MET A 76 -4.20 -10.14 -5.57
N LEU A 77 -4.66 -9.38 -4.58
CA LEU A 77 -6.07 -9.18 -4.32
C LEU A 77 -6.62 -8.19 -5.35
N GLY A 78 -7.71 -8.56 -6.03
CA GLY A 78 -8.20 -7.86 -7.20
C GLY A 78 -8.69 -6.44 -6.91
N ASP A 79 -8.26 -5.48 -7.72
CA ASP A 79 -8.80 -4.11 -7.77
C ASP A 79 -10.22 -4.05 -8.40
N SER A 80 -10.76 -5.18 -8.86
CA SER A 80 -12.00 -5.30 -9.63
C SER A 80 -13.29 -5.26 -8.79
N GLY A 81 -13.22 -4.72 -7.57
CA GLY A 81 -14.34 -4.70 -6.61
C GLY A 81 -14.57 -6.04 -5.88
N GLN A 82 -13.68 -7.02 -6.07
CA GLN A 82 -13.73 -8.32 -5.37
C GLN A 82 -12.93 -8.34 -4.08
N PHE A 83 -12.17 -7.28 -3.79
CA PHE A 83 -11.32 -7.16 -2.60
C PHE A 83 -12.00 -7.63 -1.31
N GLN A 84 -13.22 -7.17 -1.02
CA GLN A 84 -13.90 -7.56 0.23
C GLN A 84 -14.22 -9.07 0.28
N VAL A 85 -14.58 -9.69 -0.84
CA VAL A 85 -14.85 -11.14 -0.91
C VAL A 85 -13.57 -11.92 -0.65
N GLU A 86 -12.46 -11.50 -1.25
CA GLU A 86 -11.17 -12.16 -1.07
C GLU A 86 -10.64 -11.98 0.35
N VAL A 87 -10.82 -10.79 0.93
CA VAL A 87 -10.50 -10.51 2.33
C VAL A 87 -11.37 -11.34 3.29
N ASP A 88 -12.65 -11.54 2.98
CA ASP A 88 -13.55 -12.37 3.79
C ASP A 88 -13.12 -13.85 3.75
N LEU A 89 -12.64 -14.34 2.60
CA LEU A 89 -12.04 -15.67 2.48
C LEU A 89 -10.75 -15.77 3.31
N LEU A 90 -9.89 -14.74 3.25
CA LEU A 90 -8.70 -14.67 4.08
C LEU A 90 -9.06 -14.62 5.57
N ARG A 91 -10.13 -13.95 5.97
CA ARG A 91 -10.53 -13.85 7.39
C ARG A 91 -10.78 -15.23 8.02
N GLY A 92 -11.27 -16.20 7.24
CA GLY A 92 -11.49 -17.57 7.71
C GLY A 92 -10.22 -18.34 8.08
N HIS A 93 -9.06 -17.94 7.55
CA HIS A 93 -7.78 -18.65 7.74
C HIS A 93 -6.68 -17.79 8.36
N PHE A 94 -6.64 -16.50 8.01
CA PHE A 94 -5.64 -15.50 8.36
C PHE A 94 -6.31 -14.19 8.83
N PRO A 95 -7.04 -14.20 9.96
CA PRO A 95 -7.83 -13.05 10.41
C PRO A 95 -6.98 -11.77 10.60
N HIS A 96 -5.75 -11.89 11.11
CA HIS A 96 -4.86 -10.74 11.28
C HIS A 96 -4.37 -10.16 9.96
N VAL A 97 -4.22 -10.99 8.93
CA VAL A 97 -3.83 -10.53 7.59
C VAL A 97 -4.97 -9.73 6.99
N ALA A 98 -6.20 -10.24 7.06
CA ALA A 98 -7.41 -9.52 6.65
C ALA A 98 -7.51 -8.15 7.34
N THR A 99 -7.40 -8.10 8.67
CA THR A 99 -7.45 -6.83 9.42
C THR A 99 -6.36 -5.84 8.98
N ARG A 100 -5.12 -6.30 8.70
CA ARG A 100 -4.05 -5.41 8.24
C ARG A 100 -4.32 -4.84 6.84
N LEU A 101 -4.90 -5.65 5.95
CA LEU A 101 -5.25 -5.24 4.60
C LEU A 101 -6.38 -4.19 4.62
N GLU A 102 -7.44 -4.45 5.38
CA GLU A 102 -8.58 -3.54 5.56
C GLU A 102 -8.14 -2.22 6.17
N LEU A 103 -7.33 -2.26 7.24
CA LEU A 103 -6.76 -1.05 7.83
C LEU A 103 -5.91 -0.28 6.81
N GLY A 104 -5.18 -1.00 5.95
CA GLY A 104 -4.39 -0.40 4.88
C GLY A 104 -5.24 0.36 3.87
N GLU A 105 -6.40 -0.19 3.50
CA GLU A 105 -7.38 0.44 2.60
C GLU A 105 -8.05 1.65 3.26
N GLN A 106 -8.57 1.49 4.49
CA GLN A 106 -9.19 2.58 5.25
C GLN A 106 -8.26 3.79 5.40
N LEU A 107 -6.98 3.55 5.73
CA LEU A 107 -5.99 4.62 5.84
C LEU A 107 -5.64 5.24 4.48
N SER A 108 -5.69 4.49 3.39
CA SER A 108 -5.51 5.04 2.04
C SER A 108 -6.66 5.95 1.65
N GLU A 109 -7.91 5.55 1.93
CA GLU A 109 -9.10 6.35 1.66
C GLU A 109 -9.06 7.67 2.45
N ILE A 110 -8.72 7.62 3.74
CA ILE A 110 -8.57 8.84 4.56
C ILE A 110 -7.54 9.79 3.93
N ARG A 111 -6.36 9.30 3.55
CA ARG A 111 -5.33 10.11 2.89
C ARG A 111 -5.80 10.72 1.57
N TRP A 112 -6.62 9.99 0.82
CA TRP A 112 -7.19 10.48 -0.43
C TRP A 112 -8.21 11.60 -0.18
N GLN A 113 -9.12 11.41 0.78
CA GLN A 113 -10.09 12.41 1.19
C GLN A 113 -9.43 13.69 1.69
N ASP A 114 -8.37 13.60 2.48
CA ASP A 114 -7.61 14.76 2.96
C ASP A 114 -7.01 15.56 1.79
N LYS A 115 -6.39 14.88 0.81
CA LYS A 115 -5.89 15.53 -0.41
C LYS A 115 -6.98 16.22 -1.20
N LEU A 116 -8.17 15.63 -1.30
CA LEU A 116 -9.31 16.25 -1.99
C LEU A 116 -9.80 17.50 -1.26
N ARG A 117 -9.87 17.44 0.09
CA ARG A 117 -10.22 18.60 0.92
C ARG A 117 -9.24 19.74 0.71
N GLU A 118 -7.94 19.46 0.80
CA GLU A 118 -6.88 20.45 0.58
C GLU A 118 -6.98 21.11 -0.80
N ARG A 119 -7.23 20.34 -1.87
CA ARG A 119 -7.42 20.86 -3.23
C ARG A 119 -8.64 21.77 -3.34
N ARG A 120 -9.76 21.42 -2.69
CA ARG A 120 -10.96 22.26 -2.67
C ARG A 120 -10.71 23.59 -1.95
N PHE A 121 -10.04 23.56 -0.80
CA PHE A 121 -9.68 24.78 -0.05
C PHE A 121 -8.65 25.65 -0.79
N ALA A 122 -7.71 25.06 -1.53
CA ALA A 122 -6.77 25.79 -2.35
C ALA A 122 -7.47 26.50 -3.53
N SER A 123 -8.43 25.83 -4.18
CA SER A 123 -9.23 26.39 -5.26
C SER A 123 -10.10 27.56 -4.77
N SER A 124 -10.79 27.44 -3.63
CA SER A 124 -11.63 28.52 -3.09
C SER A 124 -10.84 29.78 -2.72
N ARG A 125 -9.59 29.65 -2.26
CA ARG A 125 -8.69 30.79 -1.99
C ARG A 125 -8.23 31.51 -3.26
N SER A 126 -8.07 30.77 -4.37
CA SER A 126 -7.72 31.38 -5.66
C SER A 126 -8.86 32.20 -6.26
N THR A 127 -10.11 31.79 -6.04
CA THR A 127 -11.31 32.51 -6.52
C THR A 127 -11.53 33.83 -5.77
N GLN A 128 -11.29 33.88 -4.45
CA GLN A 128 -11.42 35.12 -3.68
C GLN A 128 -10.38 36.18 -4.06
N LYS A 129 -9.13 35.78 -4.39
CA LYS A 129 -8.09 36.73 -4.84
C LYS A 129 -8.34 37.37 -6.21
N GLN A 130 -9.24 36.81 -7.04
CA GLN A 130 -9.61 37.40 -8.34
C GLN A 130 -10.80 38.37 -8.23
N GLY A 131 -11.60 38.32 -7.16
CA GLY A 131 -12.71 39.24 -6.93
C GLY A 131 -12.32 40.62 -6.40
N GLU A 132 -11.15 40.75 -5.75
CA GLU A 132 -10.72 42.02 -5.12
C GLU A 132 -9.93 42.96 -6.05
N LYS A 133 -9.63 42.56 -7.29
CA LYS A 133 -8.84 43.40 -8.24
C LYS A 133 -9.68 44.24 -9.21
N SER A 134 -11.02 44.28 -9.10
CA SER A 134 -11.87 44.93 -10.12
C SER A 134 -12.56 46.24 -9.70
N SER A 135 -12.16 46.90 -8.61
CA SER A 135 -12.76 48.18 -8.20
C SER A 135 -11.72 49.28 -7.96
N CYS A 136 -11.19 49.85 -9.04
CA CYS A 136 -10.58 51.18 -8.99
C CYS A 136 -11.64 52.19 -9.46
N PRO A 137 -12.09 53.14 -8.62
CA PRO A 137 -12.94 54.24 -9.07
C PRO A 137 -12.07 55.24 -9.83
N THR A 138 -12.37 55.45 -11.11
CA THR A 138 -11.77 56.51 -11.92
C THR A 138 -12.33 57.86 -11.48
N THR A 139 -11.55 58.63 -10.74
CA THR A 139 -11.84 60.04 -10.47
C THR A 139 -11.62 60.87 -11.73
N SER A 140 -12.72 61.41 -12.25
CA SER A 140 -12.77 62.46 -13.27
C SER A 140 -12.33 63.78 -12.66
N THR A 141 -11.39 64.47 -13.32
CA THR A 141 -11.00 65.84 -12.99
C THR A 141 -11.31 66.72 -14.21
N ASN A 142 -12.13 67.75 -13.98
CA ASN A 142 -12.40 68.86 -14.90
C ASN A 142 -11.20 69.81 -15.02
#